data_AF-A0A2V7V239-F1
#
_entry.id   AF-A0A2V7V239-F1
#
_cell.length_a   1.000
_cell.length_b   1.000
_cell.length_c   1.000
_cell.angle_alpha   90.00
_cell.angle_beta   90.00
_cell.angle_gamma   90.00
#
_symmetry.space_group_name_H-M   'P 1'
#
loop_
_entity.id
_entity.type
_entity.pdbx_description
1 polymer ?
#
loop_
_entity_poly.entity_id
_entity_poly.type
_entity_poly.pdbx_seq_one_letter_code
_entity_poly.pdbx_strand_id
1 'polypeptide(L)'
;MFAIHLWVGTVKKEQGGQGILGVFAVSSVLGGLVGLTAWPALGRTLLAYGLAARVPVVLVTLAAIRGDWRTHYDQPPPDFPYIGNWLAKWLWIGLLPQMTIWMAYTVIVGSIAGGVALLFAGPRAAPRRPVVPVRRPPAVAPPRPVLRPPPRRT
;
A
#
# COMPACT_ATOMS: atom_id res chain seq x y z
N MET A 1 -27.33 5.45 -19.56
CA MET A 1 -27.78 4.07 -19.27
C MET A 1 -27.46 3.07 -20.39
N PHE A 2 -27.60 3.43 -21.67
CA PHE A 2 -27.26 2.54 -22.80
C PHE A 2 -25.80 2.05 -22.86
N ALA A 3 -24.83 2.93 -22.57
CA ALA A 3 -23.41 2.59 -22.61
C ALA A 3 -22.97 1.59 -21.52
N ILE A 4 -23.67 1.57 -20.36
CA ILE A 4 -23.37 0.66 -19.25
C ILE A 4 -23.88 -0.75 -19.57
N HIS A 5 -25.05 -0.88 -20.19
CA HIS A 5 -25.57 -2.18 -20.63
C HIS A 5 -24.78 -2.78 -21.80
N LEU A 6 -24.25 -1.94 -22.69
CA LEU A 6 -23.37 -2.41 -23.77
C LEU A 6 -22.07 -2.99 -23.19
N TRP A 7 -21.48 -2.32 -22.19
CA TRP A 7 -20.24 -2.76 -21.51
C TRP A 7 -20.44 -4.01 -20.65
N VAL A 8 -21.54 -4.09 -19.90
CA VAL A 8 -21.87 -5.31 -19.12
C VAL A 8 -22.24 -6.47 -20.04
N GLY A 9 -22.89 -6.21 -21.17
CA GLY A 9 -23.32 -7.22 -22.14
C GLY A 9 -22.17 -7.83 -22.94
N THR A 10 -21.13 -7.06 -23.28
CA THR A 10 -19.93 -7.59 -23.94
C THR A 10 -19.06 -8.41 -22.98
N VAL A 11 -18.92 -7.98 -21.73
CA VAL A 11 -18.21 -8.75 -20.69
C VAL A 11 -18.89 -10.09 -20.41
N LYS A 12 -20.23 -10.14 -20.43
CA LYS A 12 -20.99 -11.39 -20.18
C LYS A 12 -20.83 -12.45 -21.27
N LYS A 13 -20.58 -12.06 -22.53
CA LYS A 13 -20.49 -13.00 -23.67
C LYS A 13 -19.16 -13.73 -23.77
N GLU A 14 -18.09 -13.20 -23.19
CA GLU A 14 -16.72 -13.74 -23.29
C GLU A 14 -16.20 -14.39 -22.00
N GLN A 15 -17.06 -14.62 -21.00
CA GLN A 15 -16.69 -15.29 -19.74
C GLN A 15 -16.55 -16.81 -19.90
N GLY A 16 -15.76 -17.26 -20.90
CA GLY A 16 -15.11 -18.56 -20.83
C GLY A 16 -13.97 -18.52 -19.80
N GLY A 17 -13.50 -19.68 -19.32
CA GLY A 17 -12.38 -19.75 -18.37
C GLY A 17 -11.12 -18.97 -18.81
N GLN A 18 -10.92 -18.80 -20.12
CA GLN A 18 -9.84 -17.99 -20.69
C GLN A 18 -10.01 -16.49 -20.48
N GLY A 19 -11.23 -15.95 -20.52
CA GLY A 19 -11.50 -14.53 -20.29
C GLY A 19 -11.18 -14.12 -18.85
N ILE A 20 -11.54 -14.96 -17.88
CA ILE A 20 -11.21 -14.73 -16.46
C ILE A 20 -9.69 -14.77 -16.20
N LEU A 21 -8.97 -15.70 -16.82
CA LEU A 21 -7.52 -15.76 -16.71
C LEU A 21 -6.86 -14.49 -17.27
N GLY A 22 -7.39 -13.97 -18.38
CA GLY A 22 -6.97 -12.68 -18.94
C GLY A 22 -7.14 -11.53 -17.94
N VAL A 23 -8.29 -11.47 -17.25
CA VAL A 23 -8.54 -10.46 -16.21
C VAL A 23 -7.53 -10.55 -15.07
N PHE A 24 -7.23 -11.76 -14.58
CA PHE A 24 -6.22 -11.97 -13.54
C PHE A 24 -4.83 -11.52 -14.00
N ALA A 25 -4.41 -11.89 -15.20
CA ALA A 25 -3.12 -11.53 -15.76
C ALA A 25 -2.98 -10.01 -15.90
N VAL A 26 -3.96 -9.35 -16.53
CA VAL A 26 -3.97 -7.90 -16.72
C VAL A 26 -3.96 -7.17 -15.39
N SER A 27 -4.77 -7.61 -14.41
CA SER A 27 -4.81 -7.00 -13.08
C SER A 27 -3.45 -7.08 -12.39
N SER A 28 -2.81 -8.25 -12.38
CA SER A 28 -1.48 -8.44 -11.78
C SER A 28 -0.43 -7.53 -12.40
N VAL A 29 -0.42 -7.43 -13.74
CA VAL A 29 0.53 -6.56 -14.47
C VAL A 29 0.28 -5.09 -14.13
N LEU A 30 -0.96 -4.62 -14.21
CA LEU A 30 -1.30 -3.22 -13.93
C LEU A 30 -1.00 -2.83 -12.48
N GLY A 31 -1.39 -3.68 -11.52
CA GLY A 31 -1.10 -3.47 -10.11
C GLY A 31 0.41 -3.42 -9.84
N GLY A 32 1.18 -4.34 -10.42
CA GLY A 32 2.64 -4.35 -10.31
C GLY A 32 3.30 -3.12 -10.91
N LEU A 33 2.91 -2.74 -12.13
CA LEU A 33 3.45 -1.56 -12.80
C LEU A 33 3.17 -0.29 -11.98
N VAL A 34 1.92 -0.03 -11.61
CA VAL A 34 1.56 1.16 -10.82
C VAL A 34 2.28 1.17 -9.47
N GLY A 35 2.32 0.04 -8.77
CA GLY A 35 2.92 -0.07 -7.45
C GLY A 35 4.45 0.05 -7.42
N LEU A 36 5.13 -0.28 -8.52
CA LEU A 36 6.59 -0.34 -8.54
C LEU A 36 7.24 0.81 -9.31
N THR A 37 6.56 1.43 -10.28
CA THR A 37 7.17 2.44 -11.17
C THR A 37 6.73 3.87 -10.87
N ALA A 38 5.44 4.12 -10.62
CA ALA A 38 4.91 5.48 -10.51
C ALA A 38 5.31 6.16 -9.19
N TRP A 39 5.19 5.44 -8.07
CA TRP A 39 5.53 5.94 -6.74
C TRP A 39 6.00 4.81 -5.82
N PRO A 40 7.29 4.42 -5.88
CA PRO A 40 7.78 3.18 -5.26
C PRO A 40 7.62 3.12 -3.74
N ALA A 41 7.62 4.26 -3.04
CA ALA A 41 7.36 4.29 -1.60
C ALA A 41 5.90 3.94 -1.28
N LEU A 42 4.95 4.69 -1.85
CA LEU A 42 3.52 4.46 -1.66
C LEU A 42 3.10 3.08 -2.17
N GLY A 43 3.58 2.70 -3.36
CA GLY A 43 3.23 1.42 -3.94
C GLY A 43 3.75 0.22 -3.16
N ARG A 44 4.95 0.27 -2.57
CA ARG A 44 5.42 -0.77 -1.63
C ARG A 44 4.54 -0.84 -0.39
N THR A 45 4.13 0.30 0.17
CA THR A 45 3.18 0.33 1.29
C THR A 45 1.85 -0.31 0.91
N LEU A 46 1.29 0.04 -0.25
CA LEU A 46 0.02 -0.51 -0.73
C LEU A 46 0.12 -2.00 -1.07
N LEU A 47 1.25 -2.48 -1.59
CA LEU A 47 1.51 -3.89 -1.82
C LEU A 47 1.63 -4.67 -0.51
N ALA A 48 2.40 -4.15 0.46
CA ALA A 48 2.56 -4.78 1.77
C ALA A 48 1.23 -4.82 2.53
N TYR A 49 0.51 -3.70 2.57
CA TYR A 49 -0.84 -3.62 3.10
C TYR A 49 -1.77 -4.58 2.38
N GLY A 50 -1.69 -4.62 1.05
CA GLY A 50 -2.51 -5.47 0.22
C GLY A 50 -2.34 -6.94 0.58
N LEU A 51 -1.10 -7.42 0.63
CA LEU A 51 -0.76 -8.78 1.04
C LEU A 51 -1.24 -9.08 2.46
N ALA A 52 -0.96 -8.17 3.41
CA ALA A 52 -1.37 -8.33 4.80
C ALA A 52 -2.89 -8.47 4.96
N ALA A 53 -3.67 -7.71 4.19
CA ALA A 53 -5.13 -7.80 4.21
C ALA A 53 -5.67 -9.09 3.55
N ARG A 54 -4.97 -9.63 2.54
CA ARG A 54 -5.46 -10.76 1.73
C ARG A 54 -5.09 -12.12 2.30
N VAL A 55 -3.94 -12.26 2.94
CA VAL A 55 -3.53 -13.54 3.54
C VAL A 55 -4.61 -14.08 4.49
N PRO A 56 -5.15 -13.30 5.45
CA PRO A 56 -6.25 -13.77 6.30
C PRO A 56 -7.48 -14.20 5.50
N VAL A 57 -7.89 -13.42 4.49
CA VAL A 57 -9.08 -13.71 3.69
C VAL A 57 -8.92 -15.00 2.88
N VAL A 58 -7.75 -15.22 2.29
CA VAL A 58 -7.43 -16.45 1.54
C VAL A 58 -7.44 -17.67 2.46
N LEU A 59 -6.94 -17.53 3.70
CA LEU A 59 -6.96 -18.60 4.70
C LEU A 59 -8.37 -18.89 5.21
N VAL A 60 -9.18 -17.86 5.47
CA VAL A 60 -10.60 -18.03 5.83
C VAL A 60 -11.37 -18.71 4.70
N THR A 61 -11.09 -18.33 3.45
CA THR A 61 -11.70 -18.96 2.27
C THR A 61 -11.30 -20.42 2.14
N LEU A 62 -10.04 -20.75 2.42
CA LEU A 62 -9.57 -22.14 2.46
C LEU A 62 -10.32 -22.95 3.52
N ALA A 63 -10.42 -22.41 4.73
CA ALA A 63 -11.12 -23.06 5.85
C ALA A 63 -12.61 -23.24 5.54
N ALA A 64 -13.28 -22.22 5.00
CA ALA A 64 -14.68 -22.26 4.64
C ALA A 64 -14.98 -23.31 3.56
N ILE A 65 -14.14 -23.42 2.53
CA ILE A 65 -14.29 -24.43 1.47
C ILE A 65 -13.99 -25.84 1.99
N ARG A 66 -13.03 -26.01 2.90
CA ARG A 66 -12.70 -27.33 3.47
C ARG A 66 -13.74 -27.81 4.47
N GLY A 67 -14.36 -26.88 5.19
CA GLY A 67 -15.35 -27.18 6.23
C GLY A 67 -16.79 -27.03 5.78
N ASP A 68 -17.04 -26.69 4.51
CA ASP A 68 -18.38 -26.43 3.95
C ASP A 68 -19.22 -25.51 4.84
N TRP A 69 -18.67 -24.33 5.20
CA TRP A 69 -19.32 -23.41 6.13
C TRP A 69 -20.59 -22.76 5.58
N ARG A 70 -20.87 -22.88 4.28
CA ARG A 70 -22.01 -22.32 3.54
C ARG A 70 -22.12 -20.80 3.70
N THR A 71 -20.98 -20.12 3.67
CA THR A 71 -20.86 -18.67 3.80
C THR A 71 -20.57 -18.01 2.44
N HIS A 72 -20.46 -16.70 2.40
CA HIS A 72 -20.02 -16.02 1.18
C HIS A 72 -18.62 -16.47 0.70
N TYR A 73 -17.78 -17.02 1.58
CA TYR A 73 -16.42 -17.44 1.23
C TYR A 73 -16.33 -18.80 0.53
N ASP A 74 -17.34 -19.66 0.65
CA ASP A 74 -17.35 -20.97 -0.01
C ASP A 74 -18.34 -21.06 -1.18
N GLN A 75 -19.05 -19.98 -1.47
CA GLN A 75 -19.99 -19.91 -2.58
C GLN A 75 -19.36 -19.19 -3.79
N PRO A 76 -19.24 -19.88 -4.93
CA PRO A 76 -18.86 -19.20 -6.16
C PRO A 76 -19.97 -18.23 -6.60
N PRO A 77 -19.66 -17.24 -7.45
CA PRO A 77 -20.67 -16.35 -8.00
C PRO A 77 -21.73 -17.12 -8.80
N PRO A 78 -22.93 -16.52 -9.03
CA PRO A 78 -23.95 -17.11 -9.89
C PRO A 78 -23.36 -17.47 -11.26
N ASP A 79 -23.84 -18.58 -11.85
CA ASP A 79 -23.42 -19.09 -13.16
C ASP A 79 -21.95 -19.56 -13.26
N PHE A 80 -21.22 -19.64 -12.14
CA PHE A 80 -19.85 -20.18 -12.16
C PHE A 80 -19.86 -21.70 -12.41
N PRO A 81 -18.97 -22.23 -13.28
CA PRO A 81 -18.88 -23.65 -13.53
C PRO A 81 -18.66 -24.47 -12.25
N TYR A 82 -19.29 -25.64 -12.17
CA TYR A 82 -19.07 -26.55 -11.05
C TYR A 82 -17.61 -27.01 -11.01
N ILE A 83 -16.95 -26.82 -9.87
CA ILE A 83 -15.60 -27.30 -9.61
C ILE A 83 -15.67 -28.36 -8.51
N GLY A 84 -15.55 -29.63 -8.90
CA GLY A 84 -15.66 -30.77 -7.96
C GLY A 84 -14.47 -30.94 -7.02
N ASN A 85 -13.32 -30.33 -7.33
CA ASN A 85 -12.14 -30.37 -6.47
C ASN A 85 -12.06 -29.12 -5.58
N TRP A 86 -12.06 -29.31 -4.25
CA TRP A 86 -11.96 -28.23 -3.27
C TRP A 86 -10.73 -27.34 -3.48
N LEU A 87 -9.60 -27.92 -3.92
CA LEU A 87 -8.36 -27.15 -4.13
C LEU A 87 -8.49 -26.25 -5.35
N ALA A 88 -8.99 -26.79 -6.45
CA ALA A 88 -9.28 -26.00 -7.64
C ALA A 88 -10.30 -24.91 -7.33
N LYS A 89 -11.36 -25.22 -6.58
CA LYS A 89 -12.37 -24.24 -6.14
C LYS A 89 -11.70 -23.10 -5.36
N TRP A 90 -10.88 -23.42 -4.36
CA TRP A 90 -10.13 -22.44 -3.58
C TRP A 90 -9.17 -21.60 -4.43
N LEU A 91 -8.45 -22.20 -5.38
CA LEU A 91 -7.57 -21.47 -6.29
C LEU A 91 -8.36 -20.44 -7.12
N TRP A 92 -9.52 -20.85 -7.67
CA TRP A 92 -10.31 -20.04 -8.58
C TRP A 92 -11.12 -18.93 -7.91
N ILE A 93 -11.73 -19.21 -6.75
CA ILE A 93 -12.64 -18.25 -6.10
C ILE A 93 -12.01 -17.54 -4.89
N GLY A 94 -10.95 -18.12 -4.32
CA GLY A 94 -10.24 -17.58 -3.17
C GLY A 94 -8.92 -16.96 -3.58
N LEU A 95 -7.94 -17.78 -3.94
CA LEU A 95 -6.54 -17.34 -4.08
C LEU A 95 -6.35 -16.36 -5.23
N LEU A 96 -6.74 -16.73 -6.45
CA LEU A 96 -6.52 -15.93 -7.65
C LEU A 96 -7.16 -14.54 -7.57
N PRO A 97 -8.46 -14.39 -7.28
CA PRO A 97 -9.06 -13.06 -7.23
C PRO A 97 -8.45 -12.19 -6.13
N GLN A 98 -8.12 -12.76 -4.96
CA GLN A 98 -7.49 -12.03 -3.87
C GLN A 98 -6.09 -11.53 -4.26
N MET A 99 -5.25 -12.42 -4.81
CA MET A 99 -3.85 -12.11 -5.13
C MET A 99 -3.66 -11.34 -6.44
N THR A 100 -4.70 -11.18 -7.26
CA THR A 100 -4.63 -10.48 -8.54
C THR A 100 -5.53 -9.24 -8.58
N ILE A 101 -6.83 -9.41 -8.84
CA ILE A 101 -7.81 -8.32 -9.01
C ILE A 101 -7.83 -7.42 -7.79
N TRP A 102 -7.98 -8.01 -6.61
CA TRP A 102 -8.03 -7.22 -5.40
C TRP A 102 -6.70 -6.50 -5.19
N MET A 103 -5.55 -7.18 -5.35
CA MET A 103 -4.24 -6.53 -5.22
C MET A 103 -4.12 -5.30 -6.13
N ALA A 104 -4.50 -5.44 -7.40
CA ALA A 104 -4.51 -4.36 -8.37
C ALA A 104 -5.43 -3.22 -7.93
N TYR A 105 -6.64 -3.52 -7.49
CA TYR A 105 -7.59 -2.54 -6.97
C TYR A 105 -7.00 -1.72 -5.82
N THR A 106 -6.40 -2.37 -4.81
CA THR A 106 -5.79 -1.67 -3.68
C THR A 106 -4.65 -0.75 -4.11
N VAL A 107 -3.79 -1.22 -5.02
CA VAL A 107 -2.67 -0.41 -5.50
C VAL A 107 -3.17 0.78 -6.31
N ILE A 108 -4.06 0.57 -7.29
CA ILE A 108 -4.54 1.62 -8.18
C ILE A 108 -5.37 2.64 -7.42
N VAL A 109 -6.40 2.21 -6.69
CA VAL A 109 -7.28 3.10 -5.93
C VAL A 109 -6.52 3.80 -4.81
N GLY A 110 -5.65 3.07 -4.10
CA GLY A 110 -4.78 3.65 -3.08
C GLY A 110 -3.83 4.71 -3.65
N SER A 111 -3.31 4.50 -4.86
CA SER A 111 -2.45 5.47 -5.54
C SER A 111 -3.21 6.73 -5.94
N ILE A 112 -4.45 6.58 -6.44
CA ILE A 112 -5.34 7.71 -6.74
C ILE A 112 -5.63 8.49 -5.47
N ALA A 113 -6.03 7.81 -4.39
CA ALA A 113 -6.32 8.45 -3.10
C ALA A 113 -5.08 9.18 -2.54
N GLY A 114 -3.90 8.57 -2.64
CA GLY A 114 -2.63 9.20 -2.26
C GLY A 114 -2.32 10.45 -3.10
N GLY A 115 -2.59 10.40 -4.41
CA GLY A 115 -2.48 11.55 -5.29
C GLY A 115 -3.43 12.68 -4.91
N VAL A 116 -4.70 12.36 -4.63
CA VAL A 116 -5.69 13.34 -4.15
C VAL A 116 -5.26 13.94 -2.81
N ALA A 117 -4.76 13.13 -1.88
CA ALA A 117 -4.27 13.61 -0.59
C ALA A 117 -3.12 14.62 -0.72
N LEU A 118 -2.25 14.47 -1.74
CA LEU A 118 -1.20 15.46 -2.01
C LEU A 118 -1.74 16.82 -2.46
N LEU A 119 -2.91 16.88 -3.11
CA LEU A 119 -3.54 18.15 -3.50
C LEU A 119 -3.97 18.98 -2.29
N PHE A 120 -4.24 18.32 -1.17
CA PHE A 120 -4.64 18.95 0.09
C PHE A 120 -3.50 19.04 1.12
N ALA A 121 -2.40 18.32 0.89
CA ALA A 121 -1.23 18.39 1.74
C ALA A 121 -0.54 19.74 1.52
N GLY A 122 -0.74 20.68 2.44
CA GLY A 122 -0.04 21.96 2.45
C GLY A 122 1.49 21.81 2.49
N PRO A 123 2.25 22.91 2.40
CA PRO A 123 3.71 22.86 2.40
C PRO A 123 4.22 22.07 3.61
N ARG A 124 4.92 20.95 3.35
CA ARG A 124 5.56 20.18 4.41
C ARG A 124 6.52 21.12 5.14
N ALA A 125 6.34 21.29 6.45
CA ALA A 125 7.32 21.99 7.27
C ALA A 125 8.69 21.34 7.02
N ALA A 126 9.64 22.13 6.53
CA ALA A 126 10.98 21.64 6.25
C ALA A 126 11.51 20.88 7.48
N PRO A 127 12.26 19.77 7.29
CA PRO A 127 12.89 19.09 8.41
C PRO A 127 13.60 20.13 9.25
N ARG A 128 13.22 20.27 10.53
CA ARG A 128 13.92 21.19 11.44
C ARG A 128 15.38 20.79 11.37
N ARG A 129 16.22 21.64 10.74
CA ARG A 129 17.66 21.45 10.77
C ARG A 129 18.03 21.21 12.23
N PRO A 130 18.79 20.15 12.57
CA PRO A 130 19.29 19.98 13.91
C PRO A 130 19.92 21.31 14.30
N VAL A 131 19.37 21.96 15.33
CA VAL A 131 20.01 23.14 15.92
C VAL A 131 21.27 22.58 16.54
N VAL A 132 22.37 22.60 15.79
CA VAL A 132 23.70 22.34 16.33
C VAL A 132 23.86 23.44 17.38
N PRO A 133 23.95 23.11 18.68
CA PRO A 133 24.23 24.13 19.67
C PRO A 133 25.56 24.74 19.30
N VAL A 134 25.56 25.98 18.83
CA VAL A 134 26.80 26.74 18.69
C VAL A 134 27.37 26.83 20.09
N ARG A 135 28.41 26.04 20.36
CA ARG A 135 29.13 26.09 21.63
C ARG A 135 29.65 27.52 21.75
N ARG A 136 29.03 28.32 22.62
CA ARG A 136 29.51 29.68 22.88
C ARG A 136 30.99 29.55 23.28
N PRO A 137 31.89 30.35 22.69
CA PRO A 137 33.26 30.42 23.17
C PRO A 137 33.23 30.69 24.69
N PRO A 138 34.11 30.08 25.49
CA PRO A 138 34.22 30.42 26.89
C PRO A 138 34.38 31.93 27.00
N ALA A 139 33.63 32.54 27.93
CA ALA A 139 33.74 33.96 28.20
C ALA A 139 35.21 34.31 28.37
N VAL A 140 35.70 35.26 27.56
CA VAL A 140 37.06 35.76 27.69
C VAL A 140 37.23 36.20 29.14
N ALA A 141 38.16 35.56 29.85
CA ALA A 141 38.41 35.89 31.24
C ALA A 141 38.73 37.38 31.35
N PRO A 142 38.16 38.10 32.34
CA PRO A 142 38.44 39.51 32.51
C PRO A 142 39.96 39.72 32.66
N PRO A 143 40.52 40.82 32.11
CA PRO A 143 41.94 41.09 32.21
C PRO A 143 42.35 41.10 33.68
N ARG A 144 43.42 40.36 34.00
CA ARG A 144 43.93 40.28 35.38
C ARG A 144 44.25 41.69 35.88
N PRO A 145 43.83 42.06 37.11
CA PRO A 145 44.22 43.34 37.70
C PRO A 145 45.74 43.45 37.71
N VAL A 146 46.27 44.50 37.09
CA VAL A 146 47.69 44.85 37.20
C VAL A 146 47.92 45.29 38.64
N LEU A 147 48.50 44.41 39.45
CA LEU A 147 48.95 44.74 40.80
C LEU A 147 50.04 45.82 40.69
N ARG A 148 49.73 47.05 41.10
CA ARG A 148 50.74 48.09 41.25
C ARG A 148 51.73 47.65 42.34
N PRO A 149 53.05 47.73 42.09
CA PRO A 149 54.03 47.47 43.13
C PRO A 149 53.89 48.50 44.26
N PRO A 150 54.12 48.09 45.53
CA PRO A 150 54.05 49.00 46.65
C PRO A 150 55.14 50.09 46.54
N PRO A 151 54.86 51.31 47.02
CA PRO A 151 55.84 52.38 47.00
C PRO A 151 57.08 52.00 47.83
N ARG A 152 58.27 52.18 47.24
CA ARG A 152 59.55 52.03 47.95
C ARG A 152 59.58 53.03 49.09
N ARG A 153 59.67 52.55 50.33
CA ARG A 153 60.09 53.38 51.46
C ARG A 153 61.59 53.65 51.31
N THR A 154 61.92 54.93 51.23
CA THR A 154 63.29 55.48 51.36
C THR A 154 63.82 55.28 52.78
#